data_AF-A0AA44XWV4-F1
#
_entry.id   AF-A0AA44XWV4-F1
#
_cell.length_a   1.000
_cell.length_b   1.000
_cell.length_c   1.000
_cell.angle_alpha   90.00
_cell.angle_beta   90.00
_cell.angle_gamma   90.00
#
_symmetry.space_group_name_H-M   'P 1'
#
loop_
_entity.id
_entity.type
_entity.pdbx_description
1 polymer ?
#
loop_
_entity_poly.entity_id
_entity_poly.type
_entity_poly.pdbx_seq_one_letter_code
_entity_poly.pdbx_strand_id
1 'polypeptide(L)'
;MDSTEYFWLTRKKEPKTKPKSRPLPKPTQKYLEAEATLKEELEDLAIGFEQKFQPIHTKHWRFDFHIVKLRLLIEIEGSPWSGGRGGKLSNKA
;
A
#
# COMPACT_ATOMS: atom_id res chain seq x y z
N MET A 1 -30.19 -2.78 -31.02
CA MET A 1 -30.25 -4.13 -30.41
C MET A 1 -30.18 -3.96 -28.92
N ASP A 2 -31.02 -4.70 -28.19
CA ASP A 2 -30.96 -4.68 -26.74
C ASP A 2 -29.63 -5.29 -26.24
N SER A 3 -29.11 -4.80 -25.12
CA SER A 3 -27.84 -5.27 -24.54
C SER A 3 -27.83 -6.77 -24.27
N THR A 4 -29.02 -7.32 -23.98
CA THR A 4 -29.23 -8.75 -23.72
C THR A 4 -29.09 -9.55 -25.02
N GLU A 5 -29.70 -9.10 -26.12
CA GLU A 5 -29.60 -9.74 -27.44
C GLU A 5 -28.16 -9.73 -27.97
N TYR A 6 -27.48 -8.59 -27.87
CA TYR A 6 -26.07 -8.47 -28.27
C TYR A 6 -25.17 -9.44 -27.49
N PHE A 7 -25.40 -9.59 -26.18
CA PHE A 7 -24.66 -10.54 -25.34
C PHE A 7 -24.93 -12.00 -25.73
N TRP A 8 -26.18 -12.37 -26.02
CA TRP A 8 -26.51 -13.73 -26.44
C TRP A 8 -25.87 -14.11 -27.78
N LEU A 9 -25.81 -13.17 -28.72
CA LEU A 9 -25.18 -13.35 -30.03
C LEU A 9 -23.65 -13.37 -29.97
N THR A 10 -23.04 -12.48 -29.19
CA THR A 10 -21.58 -12.26 -29.24
C THR A 10 -20.83 -12.86 -28.07
N ARG A 11 -21.52 -13.26 -27.00
CA ARG A 11 -20.96 -13.61 -25.67
C ARG A 11 -20.06 -12.51 -25.07
N LYS A 12 -20.10 -11.29 -25.60
CA LYS A 12 -19.30 -10.15 -25.13
C LYS A 12 -20.22 -9.16 -24.42
N LYS A 13 -19.81 -8.76 -23.22
CA LYS A 13 -20.46 -7.64 -22.51
C LYS A 13 -19.86 -6.34 -23.00
N GLU A 14 -20.66 -5.28 -22.97
CA GLU A 14 -20.18 -3.94 -23.25
C GLU A 14 -19.00 -3.58 -22.33
N PRO A 15 -17.97 -2.88 -22.84
CA PRO A 15 -16.88 -2.38 -22.02
C PRO A 15 -17.43 -1.57 -20.85
N LYS A 16 -17.05 -1.93 -19.63
CA LYS A 16 -17.47 -1.18 -18.44
C LYS A 16 -16.86 0.22 -18.51
N THR A 17 -17.71 1.24 -18.47
CA THR A 17 -17.32 2.66 -18.51
C THR A 17 -16.55 3.12 -17.27
N LYS A 18 -16.66 2.41 -16.14
CA LYS A 18 -15.98 2.78 -14.90
C LYS A 18 -14.72 1.93 -14.67
N PRO A 19 -13.57 2.55 -14.35
CA PRO A 19 -12.38 1.81 -13.93
C PRO A 19 -12.67 1.03 -12.65
N LYS A 20 -12.21 -0.23 -12.59
CA LYS A 20 -12.29 -1.06 -11.37
C LYS A 20 -11.18 -0.71 -10.37
N SER A 21 -10.91 0.56 -10.11
CA SER A 21 -9.94 0.95 -9.09
C SER A 21 -10.58 0.84 -7.72
N ARG A 22 -10.42 -0.30 -7.05
CA ARG A 22 -10.68 -0.38 -5.60
C ARG A 22 -9.59 0.42 -4.89
N PRO A 23 -9.93 1.36 -3.99
CA PRO A 23 -8.94 2.07 -3.20
C PRO A 23 -8.14 1.07 -2.35
N LEU A 24 -6.92 1.47 -1.95
CA LEU A 24 -6.16 0.68 -0.99
C LEU A 24 -6.98 0.48 0.30
N PRO A 25 -6.85 -0.69 0.96
CA PRO A 25 -7.48 -0.91 2.24
C PRO A 25 -7.02 0.18 3.23
N LYS A 26 -7.97 0.70 4.00
CA LYS A 26 -7.67 1.68 5.05
C LYS A 26 -6.73 1.04 6.09
N PRO A 27 -5.86 1.82 6.72
CA PRO A 27 -5.02 1.33 7.81
C PRO A 27 -5.90 0.80 8.94
N THR A 28 -5.45 -0.30 9.56
CA THR A 28 -6.09 -0.80 10.79
C THR A 28 -5.84 0.19 11.93
N GLN A 29 -6.76 0.31 12.88
CA GLN A 29 -6.56 1.16 14.06
C GLN A 29 -5.27 0.81 14.83
N LYS A 30 -4.97 -0.49 14.98
CA LYS A 30 -3.72 -0.98 15.56
C LYS A 30 -2.45 -0.45 14.87
N TYR A 31 -2.50 -0.26 13.55
CA TYR A 31 -1.38 0.32 12.80
C TYR A 31 -1.20 1.79 13.15
N LEU A 32 -2.29 2.55 13.23
CA LEU A 32 -2.24 3.98 13.57
C LEU A 32 -1.69 4.20 14.97
N GLU A 33 -2.12 3.38 15.93
CA GLU A 33 -1.61 3.39 17.30
C GLU A 33 -0.12 3.04 17.32
N ALA A 34 0.29 1.94 16.67
CA ALA A 34 1.70 1.53 16.61
C ALA A 34 2.62 2.53 15.90
N GLU A 35 2.15 3.16 14.81
CA GLU A 35 2.90 4.19 14.08
C GLU A 35 3.13 5.42 14.97
N ALA A 36 2.10 5.83 15.72
CA ALA A 36 2.21 6.96 16.64
C ALA A 36 3.15 6.67 17.81
N THR A 37 3.01 5.52 18.47
CA THR A 37 3.87 5.15 19.60
C THR A 37 5.33 5.00 19.19
N LEU A 38 5.60 4.32 18.07
CA LEU A 38 6.97 4.14 17.60
C LEU A 38 7.62 5.47 17.22
N LYS A 39 6.85 6.40 16.64
CA LYS A 39 7.34 7.73 16.32
C LYS A 39 7.74 8.50 17.57
N GLU A 40 6.88 8.50 18.59
CA GLU A 40 7.12 9.16 19.88
C GLU A 40 8.39 8.60 20.55
N GLU A 41 8.51 7.27 20.66
CA GLU A 41 9.71 6.63 21.23
C GLU A 41 11.01 6.98 20.49
N LEU A 42 10.97 7.05 19.15
CA LEU A 42 12.14 7.42 18.36
C LEU A 42 12.54 8.89 18.56
N GLU A 43 11.56 9.78 18.71
CA GLU A 43 11.79 11.19 19.01
C GLU A 43 12.36 11.37 20.43
N ASP A 44 11.78 10.70 21.43
CA ASP A 44 12.23 10.73 22.82
C ASP A 44 13.66 10.20 22.99
N LEU A 45 14.02 9.15 22.25
CA LEU A 45 15.37 8.60 22.22
C LEU A 45 16.35 9.41 21.35
N ALA A 46 15.90 10.51 20.74
CA ALA A 46 16.66 11.36 19.82
C ALA A 46 17.31 10.57 18.67
N ILE A 47 16.63 9.53 18.18
CA ILE A 47 17.10 8.69 17.08
C ILE A 47 16.65 9.34 15.77
N GLY A 48 17.60 9.62 14.87
CA GLY A 48 17.27 10.11 13.53
C GLY A 48 16.59 9.02 12.69
N PHE A 49 15.35 9.27 12.27
CA PHE A 49 14.57 8.39 11.39
C PHE A 49 13.95 9.14 10.21
N GLU A 50 13.68 8.39 9.15
CA GLU A 50 12.91 8.84 8.00
C GLU A 50 11.60 8.04 7.94
N GLN A 51 10.49 8.74 7.73
CA GLN A 51 9.18 8.10 7.52
C GLN A 51 8.93 7.80 6.05
N LYS A 52 8.13 6.76 5.79
CA LYS A 52 7.68 6.37 4.44
C LYS A 52 8.83 6.12 3.46
N PHE A 53 9.93 5.57 3.96
CA PHE A 53 11.16 5.41 3.20
C PHE A 53 11.00 4.44 2.02
N GLN A 54 11.43 4.88 0.84
CA GLN A 54 11.38 4.10 -0.39
C GLN A 54 12.81 3.94 -0.96
N PRO A 55 13.48 2.80 -0.73
CA PRO A 55 14.86 2.61 -1.17
C PRO A 55 15.02 2.66 -2.69
N ILE A 56 14.00 2.17 -3.42
CA ILE A 56 13.96 2.16 -4.88
C ILE A 56 12.73 2.94 -5.34
N HIS A 57 12.96 4.16 -5.84
CA HIS A 57 11.90 5.08 -6.28
C HIS A 57 11.02 4.52 -7.41
N THR A 58 11.51 3.55 -8.19
CA THR A 58 10.77 2.91 -9.28
C THR A 58 9.83 1.78 -8.84
N LYS A 59 9.86 1.38 -7.56
CA LYS A 59 9.04 0.27 -7.04
C LYS A 59 7.86 0.79 -6.23
N HIS A 60 6.69 0.18 -6.36
CA HIS A 60 5.45 0.63 -5.70
C HIS A 60 5.31 0.18 -4.22
N TRP A 61 6.42 -0.09 -3.54
CA TRP A 61 6.42 -0.50 -2.13
C TRP A 61 7.43 0.33 -1.35
N ARG A 62 7.15 0.54 -0.06
CA ARG A 62 7.93 1.38 0.85
C ARG A 62 7.91 0.79 2.26
N PHE A 63 8.84 1.22 3.08
CA PHE A 63 8.87 0.96 4.53
C PHE A 63 8.15 2.08 5.28
N ASP A 64 7.75 1.80 6.52
CA ASP A 64 7.15 2.81 7.39
C ASP A 64 8.24 3.70 8.00
N PHE A 65 9.32 3.08 8.50
CA PHE A 65 10.44 3.80 9.09
C PHE A 65 11.80 3.29 8.59
N HIS A 66 12.74 4.22 8.46
CA HIS A 66 14.15 3.96 8.21
C HIS A 66 15.00 4.66 9.28
N ILE A 67 15.70 3.86 10.09
CA ILE A 67 16.65 4.39 11.09
C ILE A 67 17.98 4.61 10.41
N VAL A 68 18.29 5.86 10.08
CA VAL A 68 19.40 6.25 9.20
C VAL A 68 20.75 5.78 9.73
N LYS A 69 20.98 5.97 11.04
CA LYS A 69 22.26 5.65 11.68
C LYS A 69 22.54 4.15 11.71
N LEU A 70 21.51 3.34 11.92
CA LEU A 70 21.62 1.89 12.06
C LEU A 70 21.36 1.14 10.75
N ARG A 71 20.91 1.85 9.69
CA ARG A 71 20.46 1.27 8.41
C ARG A 71 19.38 0.19 8.61
N LEU A 72 18.53 0.39 9.62
CA LEU A 72 17.42 -0.51 9.93
C LEU A 72 16.16 -0.04 9.21
N LEU A 73 15.42 -1.00 8.67
CA LEU A 73 14.16 -0.77 7.97
C LEU A 73 13.05 -1.49 8.71
N ILE A 74 12.00 -0.74 9.08
CA ILE A 74 10.89 -1.22 9.90
C ILE A 74 9.60 -1.14 9.08
N GLU A 75 8.85 -2.23 9.08
CA GLU A 75 7.52 -2.35 8.46
C GLU A 75 6.52 -2.75 9.56
N ILE A 76 5.42 -2.01 9.67
CA ILE A 76 4.35 -2.30 10.63
C ILE A 76 3.25 -3.07 9.87
N GLU A 77 2.88 -4.24 10.40
CA GLU A 77 1.82 -5.06 9.81
C GLU A 77 0.47 -4.31 9.84
N GLY A 78 -0.34 -4.48 8.79
CA GLY A 78 -1.65 -3.83 8.70
C GLY A 78 -1.63 -2.40 8.17
N SER A 79 -0.47 -1.93 7.69
CA SER A 79 -0.38 -0.71 6.90
C SER A 79 -1.16 -0.86 5.58
N PRO A 80 -1.65 0.23 4.97
CA PRO A 80 -2.27 0.19 3.64
C PRO A 80 -1.31 -0.34 2.55
N TRP A 81 -0.01 -0.28 2.83
CA TRP A 81 1.09 -0.67 1.96
C TRP A 81 1.64 -2.07 2.29
N SER A 82 1.03 -2.75 3.26
CA SER A 82 1.40 -4.11 3.66
C SER A 82 1.21 -5.10 2.51
N GLY A 83 2.19 -5.99 2.32
CA GLY A 83 2.25 -6.89 1.17
C GLY A 83 2.99 -6.34 -0.04
N GLY A 84 3.96 -5.45 0.17
CA GLY A 84 4.85 -4.91 -0.86
C GLY A 84 5.69 -5.97 -1.57
N ARG A 85 6.71 -6.51 -0.91
CA ARG A 85 7.78 -7.31 -1.55
C ARG A 85 7.35 -8.68 -2.11
N GLY A 86 6.23 -9.24 -1.64
CA GLY A 86 5.72 -10.54 -2.11
C GLY A 86 4.19 -10.66 -2.13
N GLY A 87 3.46 -9.57 -1.86
CA GLY A 87 2.00 -9.57 -1.76
C GLY A 87 1.32 -8.83 -2.91
N LYS A 88 0.09 -8.35 -2.66
CA LYS A 88 -0.78 -7.71 -3.68
C LYS A 88 -0.20 -6.45 -4.34
N LEU A 89 0.87 -5.86 -3.79
CA LEU A 89 1.48 -4.63 -4.26
C LEU A 89 2.81 -4.87 -5.00
N SER A 90 3.31 -6.10 -5.05
CA SER A 90 4.60 -6.44 -5.67
C SER A 90 4.68 -6.12 -7.17
N ASN A 91 3.56 -6.31 -7.88
CA ASN A 91 3.45 -6.17 -9.34
C ASN A 91 2.51 -5.04 -9.78
N LYS A 92 2.04 -4.18 -8.86
CA LYS A 92 1.24 -3.01 -9.24
C LYS A 92 2.19 -1.89 -9.65
N ALA A 93 2.42 -1.78 -10.96
CA ALA A 93 3.03 -0.62 -11.60
C ALA A 93 1.95 0.43 -11.90
#